data_AF-A0A2H5VFQ6-F1
#
_entry.id   AF-A0A2H5VFQ6-F1
#
_cell.length_a   1.000
_cell.length_b   1.000
_cell.length_c   1.000
_cell.angle_alpha   90.00
_cell.angle_beta   90.00
_cell.angle_gamma   90.00
#
_symmetry.space_group_name_H-M   'P 1'
#
loop_
_entity.id
_entity.type
_entity.pdbx_description
1 polymer ?
#
loop_
_entity_poly.entity_id
_entity_poly.type
_entity_poly.pdbx_seq_one_letter_code
_entity_poly.pdbx_strand_id
1 'polypeptide(L)'
;MANHELEFTWLQHPTFGEPFLDEGSILDIPAEEVITDGKLTLFYGTKEGKYKWPKVIDTEGKERDLSVIPSKNLIFHDFVVISSFNEGWYALTNRKLKVGFGLRWDKKVYPYLWFWQNYNTPNYPWFGRAWNIGLEPSTSIAYTGLSDQVKEGKYIRLNSKESIETEILAIIYTNLKRVNEIDKEGKVEGEKA
;
A
#
# COMPACT_ATOMS: atom_id res chain seq x y z
N MET A 1 3.33 23.32 -29.92
CA MET A 1 2.80 22.87 -28.62
C MET A 1 1.84 21.72 -28.89
N ALA A 2 1.81 20.69 -28.03
CA ALA A 2 0.95 19.53 -28.24
C ALA A 2 -0.52 19.87 -27.90
N ASN A 3 -1.43 19.63 -28.86
CA ASN A 3 -2.89 19.81 -28.69
C ASN A 3 -3.59 18.45 -28.45
N HIS A 4 -2.87 17.48 -27.87
CA HIS A 4 -3.36 16.13 -27.65
C HIS A 4 -3.71 15.91 -26.18
N GLU A 5 -4.72 15.08 -25.95
CA GLU A 5 -5.04 14.56 -24.62
C GLU A 5 -4.00 13.50 -24.23
N LEU A 6 -3.68 13.42 -22.94
CA LEU A 6 -2.80 12.41 -22.37
C LEU A 6 -3.59 11.52 -21.40
N GLU A 7 -3.52 10.22 -21.64
CA GLU A 7 -4.01 9.19 -20.74
C GLU A 7 -2.82 8.59 -19.99
N PHE A 8 -2.92 8.51 -18.66
CA PHE A 8 -1.85 7.93 -17.85
C PHE A 8 -2.38 7.38 -16.53
N THR A 9 -1.54 6.58 -15.88
CA THR A 9 -1.68 6.24 -14.46
C THR A 9 -0.39 6.58 -13.76
N TRP A 10 -0.53 6.92 -12.48
CA TRP A 10 0.57 7.43 -11.68
C TRP A 10 0.52 6.80 -10.31
N LEU A 11 1.68 6.29 -9.88
CA LEU A 11 1.87 5.74 -8.56
C LEU A 11 3.22 6.15 -8.00
N GLN A 12 3.32 6.06 -6.68
CA GLN A 12 4.56 6.15 -5.92
C GLN A 12 4.92 4.77 -5.43
N HIS A 13 6.19 4.38 -5.44
CA HIS A 13 6.59 3.01 -5.13
C HIS A 13 7.49 2.83 -3.88
N PRO A 14 7.15 3.38 -2.68
CA PRO A 14 7.89 3.09 -1.45
C PRO A 14 7.87 1.59 -1.11
N THR A 15 9.05 1.01 -0.89
CA THR A 15 9.21 -0.39 -0.47
C THR A 15 10.01 -0.48 0.82
N PHE A 16 9.65 -1.44 1.66
CA PHE A 16 10.23 -1.63 2.98
C PHE A 16 10.63 -3.08 3.16
N GLY A 17 11.85 -3.29 3.64
CA GLY A 17 12.39 -4.60 3.99
C GLY A 17 13.27 -4.48 5.24
N GLU A 18 13.99 -5.55 5.54
CA GLU A 18 14.98 -5.55 6.61
C GLU A 18 16.08 -4.48 6.35
N PRO A 19 16.67 -3.87 7.41
CA PRO A 19 16.44 -4.13 8.83
C PRO A 19 15.30 -3.31 9.45
N PHE A 20 14.62 -2.46 8.67
CA PHE A 20 13.53 -1.62 9.19
C PHE A 20 12.22 -2.39 9.36
N LEU A 21 11.79 -3.12 8.33
CA LEU A 21 10.65 -4.00 8.43
C LEU A 21 11.02 -5.21 9.29
N ASP A 22 10.18 -5.56 10.26
CA ASP A 22 10.36 -6.76 11.07
C ASP A 22 9.02 -7.43 11.41
N GLU A 23 9.07 -8.69 11.82
CA GLU A 23 7.88 -9.43 12.27
C GLU A 23 7.16 -8.66 13.38
N GLY A 24 5.85 -8.49 13.21
CA GLY A 24 5.01 -7.74 14.12
C GLY A 24 5.16 -6.22 14.02
N SER A 25 5.79 -5.69 12.97
CA SER A 25 5.61 -4.27 12.60
C SER A 25 4.13 -4.00 12.33
N ILE A 26 3.68 -2.79 12.63
CA ILE A 26 2.26 -2.41 12.53
C ILE A 26 2.08 -1.36 11.45
N LEU A 27 1.05 -1.52 10.64
CA LEU A 27 0.64 -0.62 9.58
C LEU A 27 -0.68 0.05 9.96
N ASP A 28 -0.63 1.32 10.31
CA ASP A 28 -1.81 2.14 10.57
C ASP A 28 -2.19 2.92 9.31
N ILE A 29 -3.45 2.77 8.88
CA ILE A 29 -4.02 3.44 7.70
C ILE A 29 -5.47 3.82 8.03
N PRO A 30 -5.88 5.09 7.87
CA PRO A 30 -7.26 5.54 8.04
C PRO A 30 -8.09 5.18 6.80
N ALA A 31 -8.29 3.89 6.55
CA ALA A 31 -9.04 3.33 5.42
C ALA A 31 -10.13 2.36 5.89
N GLU A 32 -11.09 2.08 5.01
CA GLU A 32 -12.22 1.21 5.33
C GLU A 32 -12.24 -0.07 4.51
N GLU A 33 -11.59 -0.10 3.35
CA GLU A 33 -11.76 -1.16 2.37
C GLU A 33 -10.44 -1.71 1.86
N VAL A 34 -10.43 -3.01 1.60
CA VAL A 34 -9.36 -3.70 0.89
C VAL A 34 -9.95 -4.62 -0.17
N ILE A 35 -9.37 -4.60 -1.37
CA ILE A 35 -9.86 -5.24 -2.57
C ILE A 35 -8.73 -6.08 -3.15
N THR A 36 -9.02 -7.31 -3.54
CA THR A 36 -8.10 -8.16 -4.32
C THR A 36 -8.87 -8.86 -5.42
N ASP A 37 -8.28 -8.94 -6.62
CA ASP A 37 -8.82 -9.78 -7.70
C ASP A 37 -8.21 -11.19 -7.74
N GLY A 38 -7.28 -11.50 -6.82
CA GLY A 38 -6.61 -12.79 -6.71
C GLY A 38 -5.65 -13.16 -7.85
N LYS A 39 -5.56 -12.38 -8.93
CA LYS A 39 -4.80 -12.76 -10.15
C LYS A 39 -3.29 -12.63 -9.99
N LEU A 40 -2.80 -11.79 -9.08
CA LEU A 40 -1.37 -11.61 -8.82
C LEU A 40 -0.83 -12.51 -7.69
N THR A 41 -1.66 -13.41 -7.17
CA THR A 41 -1.24 -14.41 -6.20
C THR A 41 -0.43 -15.50 -6.89
N LEU A 42 0.85 -15.63 -6.54
CA LEU A 42 1.75 -16.61 -7.16
C LEU A 42 1.79 -17.95 -6.41
N PHE A 43 1.37 -17.99 -5.14
CA PHE A 43 1.39 -19.21 -4.30
C PHE A 43 0.22 -19.24 -3.32
N TYR A 44 0.33 -18.42 -2.28
CA TYR A 44 -0.63 -18.22 -1.22
C TYR A 44 -0.84 -16.72 -1.12
N GLY A 45 -2.10 -16.32 -1.04
CA GLY A 45 -2.50 -14.93 -1.11
C GLY A 45 -3.86 -14.71 -0.47
N THR A 46 -4.41 -13.54 -0.67
CA THR A 46 -5.78 -13.22 -0.29
C THR A 46 -6.74 -13.81 -1.32
N LYS A 47 -7.86 -14.37 -0.85
CA LYS A 47 -8.95 -14.82 -1.71
C LYS A 47 -9.57 -13.60 -2.41
N GLU A 48 -9.93 -13.73 -3.69
CA GLU A 48 -10.62 -12.68 -4.45
C GLU A 48 -11.85 -12.16 -3.68
N GLY A 49 -11.96 -10.83 -3.60
CA GLY A 49 -13.09 -10.20 -2.95
C GLY A 49 -12.81 -8.76 -2.49
N LYS A 50 -13.85 -8.19 -1.89
CA LYS A 50 -13.83 -6.90 -1.22
C LYS A 50 -14.12 -7.12 0.26
N TYR A 51 -13.23 -6.62 1.12
CA TYR A 51 -13.28 -6.81 2.56
C TYR A 51 -13.20 -5.48 3.30
N LYS A 52 -13.53 -5.51 4.59
CA LYS A 52 -13.32 -4.38 5.49
C LYS A 52 -11.86 -4.37 5.97
N TRP A 53 -11.14 -3.29 5.68
CA TRP A 53 -9.77 -3.12 6.16
C TRP A 53 -9.71 -3.20 7.71
N PRO A 54 -8.71 -3.89 8.30
CA PRO A 54 -7.58 -4.58 7.68
C PRO A 54 -7.76 -6.10 7.47
N LYS A 55 -8.98 -6.61 7.65
CA LYS A 55 -9.23 -8.05 7.72
C LYS A 55 -9.57 -8.62 6.35
N VAL A 56 -8.94 -9.74 6.00
CA VAL A 56 -9.20 -10.49 4.76
C VAL A 56 -9.26 -11.98 5.02
N ILE A 57 -9.74 -12.74 4.03
CA ILE A 57 -9.69 -14.21 4.04
C ILE A 57 -8.63 -14.66 3.05
N ASP A 58 -7.68 -15.49 3.48
CA ASP A 58 -6.68 -16.06 2.59
C ASP A 58 -7.24 -17.21 1.72
N THR A 59 -6.45 -17.66 0.75
CA THR A 59 -6.81 -18.78 -0.14
C THR A 59 -7.05 -20.11 0.60
N GLU A 60 -6.63 -20.22 1.87
CA GLU A 60 -6.88 -21.39 2.73
C GLU A 60 -8.14 -21.23 3.61
N GLY A 61 -8.84 -20.09 3.49
CA GLY A 61 -10.07 -19.82 4.25
C GLY A 61 -9.81 -19.24 5.65
N LYS A 62 -8.58 -18.85 5.97
CA LYS A 62 -8.22 -18.29 7.28
C LYS A 62 -8.31 -16.76 7.26
N GLU A 63 -8.83 -16.17 8.34
CA GLU A 63 -8.80 -14.72 8.53
C GLU A 63 -7.36 -14.23 8.77
N ARG A 64 -6.97 -13.17 8.06
CA ARG A 64 -5.69 -12.47 8.19
C ARG A 64 -5.94 -10.99 8.47
N ASP A 65 -5.12 -10.44 9.35
CA ASP A 65 -5.06 -9.00 9.60
C ASP A 65 -3.83 -8.44 8.87
N LEU A 66 -4.06 -7.70 7.79
CA LEU A 66 -3.01 -7.14 6.96
C LEU A 66 -2.32 -5.91 7.59
N SER A 67 -2.84 -5.39 8.71
CA SER A 67 -2.18 -4.32 9.46
C SER A 67 -0.99 -4.80 10.30
N VAL A 68 -0.78 -6.11 10.40
CA VAL A 68 0.32 -6.71 11.18
C VAL A 68 1.24 -7.47 10.25
N ILE A 69 2.50 -7.04 10.19
CA ILE A 69 3.51 -7.72 9.38
C ILE A 69 3.76 -9.12 9.94
N PRO A 70 3.63 -10.17 9.13
CA PRO A 70 3.61 -11.54 9.60
C PRO A 70 5.00 -12.05 10.00
N SER A 71 5.06 -13.31 10.44
CA SER A 71 6.34 -13.96 10.70
C SER A 71 7.18 -14.15 9.45
N LYS A 72 8.51 -14.11 9.62
CA LYS A 72 9.48 -14.38 8.54
C LYS A 72 9.38 -15.80 7.98
N ASN A 73 8.76 -16.72 8.72
CA ASN A 73 8.50 -18.08 8.24
C ASN A 73 7.30 -18.19 7.29
N LEU A 74 6.51 -17.11 7.12
CA LEU A 74 5.40 -17.11 6.19
C LEU A 74 5.92 -17.07 4.74
N ILE A 75 5.43 -17.99 3.92
CA ILE A 75 5.58 -17.95 2.45
C ILE A 75 4.28 -17.42 1.87
N PHE A 76 4.30 -16.20 1.35
CA PHE A 76 3.09 -15.53 0.89
C PHE A 76 3.46 -14.45 -0.12
N HIS A 77 2.72 -14.38 -1.22
CA HIS A 77 2.87 -13.30 -2.20
C HIS A 77 1.52 -12.89 -2.70
N ASP A 78 1.23 -11.62 -2.49
CA ASP A 78 -0.06 -11.07 -2.75
C ASP A 78 0.03 -9.60 -3.09
N PHE A 79 -1.04 -9.16 -3.71
CA PHE A 79 -1.25 -7.79 -4.08
C PHE A 79 -2.70 -7.44 -3.75
N VAL A 80 -2.87 -6.45 -2.89
CA VAL A 80 -4.18 -5.94 -2.54
C VAL A 80 -4.22 -4.43 -2.74
N VAL A 81 -5.41 -3.89 -2.97
CA VAL A 81 -5.64 -2.45 -3.08
C VAL A 81 -6.44 -1.99 -1.87
N ILE A 82 -5.93 -1.02 -1.13
CA ILE A 82 -6.62 -0.37 -0.03
C ILE A 82 -7.26 0.91 -0.57
N SER A 83 -8.50 1.18 -0.15
CA SER A 83 -9.27 2.34 -0.61
C SER A 83 -10.17 2.90 0.48
N SER A 84 -11.00 3.88 0.11
CA SER A 84 -11.98 4.49 1.01
C SER A 84 -11.30 5.14 2.22
N PHE A 85 -10.30 5.97 1.92
CA PHE A 85 -9.52 6.70 2.89
C PHE A 85 -10.33 7.81 3.56
N ASN A 86 -10.33 7.84 4.89
CA ASN A 86 -10.73 9.00 5.68
C ASN A 86 -9.67 10.11 5.55
N GLU A 87 -8.39 9.76 5.56
CA GLU A 87 -7.26 10.66 5.30
C GLU A 87 -6.18 9.98 4.44
N GLY A 88 -5.39 10.76 3.70
CA GLY A 88 -4.33 10.24 2.84
C GLY A 88 -3.02 10.09 3.61
N TRP A 89 -2.93 9.12 4.52
CA TRP A 89 -1.65 8.78 5.15
C TRP A 89 -1.55 7.30 5.52
N TYR A 90 -0.32 6.81 5.69
CA TYR A 90 -0.05 5.55 6.37
C TYR A 90 1.13 5.73 7.33
N ALA A 91 1.19 4.85 8.33
CA ALA A 91 2.30 4.77 9.26
C ALA A 91 2.73 3.31 9.45
N LEU A 92 4.00 3.01 9.17
CA LEU A 92 4.61 1.71 9.39
C LEU A 92 5.55 1.80 10.60
N THR A 93 5.18 1.15 11.71
CA THR A 93 5.93 1.18 12.96
C THR A 93 6.68 -0.13 13.21
N ASN A 94 8.00 -0.07 13.36
CA ASN A 94 8.78 -1.15 13.95
C ASN A 94 8.78 -1.00 15.48
N ARG A 95 8.04 -1.88 16.16
CA ARG A 95 7.87 -1.82 17.62
C ARG A 95 9.13 -2.19 18.42
N LYS A 96 10.06 -2.97 17.83
CA LYS A 96 11.31 -3.36 18.51
C LYS A 96 12.33 -2.23 18.47
N LEU A 97 12.47 -1.59 17.30
CA LEU A 97 13.36 -0.44 17.12
C LEU A 97 12.78 0.86 17.69
N LYS A 98 11.46 0.89 17.95
CA LYS A 98 10.72 2.10 18.35
C LYS A 98 10.89 3.25 17.33
N VAL A 99 11.01 2.90 16.06
CA VAL A 99 11.11 3.80 14.91
C VAL A 99 9.98 3.48 13.94
N GLY A 100 9.40 4.49 13.33
CA GLY A 100 8.43 4.32 12.27
C GLY A 100 8.61 5.30 11.12
N PHE A 101 8.03 4.93 10.00
CA PHE A 101 7.97 5.71 8.78
C PHE A 101 6.51 6.08 8.51
N GLY A 102 6.26 7.34 8.19
CA GLY A 102 4.96 7.85 7.80
C GLY A 102 5.00 8.41 6.38
N LEU A 103 3.93 8.21 5.63
CA LEU A 103 3.73 8.89 4.35
C LEU A 103 2.37 9.57 4.38
N ARG A 104 2.32 10.84 3.99
CA ARG A 104 1.07 11.60 3.79
C ARG A 104 1.00 12.10 2.34
N TRP A 105 -0.19 12.05 1.75
CA TRP A 105 -0.47 12.42 0.37
C TRP A 105 -1.87 13.02 0.21
N ASP A 106 -2.14 13.67 -0.92
CA ASP A 106 -3.51 14.04 -1.30
C ASP A 106 -4.28 12.81 -1.82
N LYS A 107 -5.22 12.31 -1.01
CA LYS A 107 -6.08 11.17 -1.38
C LYS A 107 -7.00 11.46 -2.58
N LYS A 108 -7.20 12.72 -2.97
CA LYS A 108 -7.94 13.07 -4.20
C LYS A 108 -7.11 12.78 -5.45
N VAL A 109 -5.79 12.88 -5.34
CA VAL A 109 -4.85 12.52 -6.43
C VAL A 109 -4.56 11.03 -6.39
N TYR A 110 -4.29 10.46 -5.21
CA TYR A 110 -4.09 9.02 -5.02
C TYR A 110 -5.19 8.41 -4.15
N PRO A 111 -6.35 8.06 -4.73
CA PRO A 111 -7.48 7.48 -4.01
C PRO A 111 -7.29 6.00 -3.65
N TYR A 112 -6.19 5.38 -4.09
CA TYR A 112 -5.85 3.98 -3.82
C TYR A 112 -4.45 3.88 -3.23
N LEU A 113 -4.21 2.83 -2.44
CA LEU A 113 -2.88 2.40 -2.01
C LEU A 113 -2.69 0.96 -2.44
N TRP A 114 -1.74 0.70 -3.33
CA TRP A 114 -1.35 -0.67 -3.63
C TRP A 114 -0.49 -1.20 -2.50
N PHE A 115 -0.82 -2.40 -2.03
CA PHE A 115 -0.10 -3.08 -0.98
C PHE A 115 0.43 -4.40 -1.54
N TRP A 116 1.67 -4.32 -2.03
CA TRP A 116 2.42 -5.48 -2.47
C TRP A 116 3.05 -6.17 -1.25
N GLN A 117 2.81 -7.46 -1.12
CA GLN A 117 3.31 -8.28 -0.03
C GLN A 117 4.16 -9.40 -0.61
N ASN A 118 5.43 -9.44 -0.27
CA ASN A 118 6.35 -10.46 -0.75
C ASN A 118 7.14 -11.05 0.41
N TYR A 119 6.72 -12.23 0.83
CA TYR A 119 7.30 -12.94 1.96
C TYR A 119 7.86 -14.28 1.47
N ASN A 120 9.18 -14.31 1.23
CA ASN A 120 9.99 -15.52 1.03
C ASN A 120 9.46 -16.52 -0.01
N THR A 121 8.84 -16.06 -1.10
CA THR A 121 8.39 -16.97 -2.17
C THR A 121 9.57 -17.77 -2.76
N PRO A 122 9.48 -19.11 -2.85
CA PRO A 122 10.63 -19.97 -3.12
C PRO A 122 11.11 -19.97 -4.58
N ASN A 123 10.29 -19.48 -5.52
CA ASN A 123 10.60 -19.53 -6.95
C ASN A 123 10.95 -18.14 -7.51
N TYR A 124 11.18 -18.08 -8.82
CA TYR A 124 11.33 -16.83 -9.56
C TYR A 124 10.23 -15.81 -9.16
N PRO A 125 10.56 -14.50 -9.07
CA PRO A 125 11.88 -13.89 -9.26
C PRO A 125 12.77 -13.84 -8.00
N TRP A 126 12.23 -14.10 -6.81
CA TRP A 126 12.92 -13.82 -5.55
C TRP A 126 13.67 -15.02 -4.94
N PHE A 127 13.30 -16.25 -5.29
CA PHE A 127 13.98 -17.49 -4.86
C PHE A 127 14.22 -17.58 -3.35
N GLY A 128 13.24 -17.18 -2.55
CA GLY A 128 13.27 -17.21 -1.09
C GLY A 128 14.19 -16.14 -0.45
N ARG A 129 14.61 -15.13 -1.20
CA ARG A 129 15.58 -14.10 -0.75
C ARG A 129 14.99 -12.71 -0.59
N ALA A 130 13.67 -12.59 -0.61
CA ALA A 130 13.00 -11.30 -0.45
C ALA A 130 11.87 -11.42 0.57
N TRP A 131 11.94 -10.56 1.57
CA TRP A 131 10.93 -10.40 2.60
C TRP A 131 10.70 -8.91 2.80
N ASN A 132 9.68 -8.41 2.12
CA ASN A 132 9.47 -6.98 1.95
C ASN A 132 8.00 -6.68 1.60
N ILE A 133 7.64 -5.40 1.70
CA ILE A 133 6.36 -4.89 1.24
C ILE A 133 6.53 -3.65 0.37
N GLY A 134 5.54 -3.35 -0.46
CA GLY A 134 5.34 -2.06 -1.13
C GLY A 134 4.06 -1.41 -0.63
N LEU A 135 4.12 -0.11 -0.32
CA LEU A 135 2.97 0.71 0.09
C LEU A 135 2.88 1.93 -0.81
N GLU A 136 2.03 1.84 -1.82
CA GLU A 136 2.18 2.59 -3.06
C GLU A 136 0.93 3.43 -3.37
N PRO A 137 0.89 4.72 -2.99
CA PRO A 137 -0.21 5.60 -3.36
C PRO A 137 -0.35 5.64 -4.87
N SER A 138 -1.56 5.38 -5.38
CA SER A 138 -1.84 5.16 -6.80
C SER A 138 -3.14 5.82 -7.24
N THR A 139 -3.15 6.27 -8.49
CA THR A 139 -4.35 6.80 -9.17
C THR A 139 -5.30 5.71 -9.63
N SER A 140 -4.86 4.45 -9.71
CA SER A 140 -5.65 3.36 -10.29
C SER A 140 -5.89 2.23 -9.32
N ILE A 141 -7.07 1.62 -9.39
CA ILE A 141 -7.40 0.37 -8.70
C ILE A 141 -6.89 -0.86 -9.46
N ALA A 142 -6.60 -0.72 -10.75
CA ALA A 142 -6.19 -1.84 -11.59
C ALA A 142 -4.67 -1.88 -11.70
N TYR A 143 -4.08 -3.03 -11.37
CA TYR A 143 -2.63 -3.31 -11.51
C TYR A 143 -2.28 -3.89 -12.89
N THR A 144 -3.18 -3.73 -13.86
CA THR A 144 -2.97 -4.07 -15.25
C THR A 144 -2.22 -2.94 -15.96
N GLY A 145 -1.76 -3.19 -17.19
CA GLY A 145 -1.14 -2.16 -18.01
C GLY A 145 -2.13 -1.06 -18.40
N LEU A 146 -1.60 0.14 -18.70
CA LEU A 146 -2.40 1.32 -19.07
C LEU A 146 -3.46 1.04 -20.14
N SER A 147 -3.14 0.24 -21.16
CA SER A 147 -4.11 -0.14 -22.20
C SER A 147 -5.38 -0.78 -21.63
N ASP A 148 -5.26 -1.64 -20.63
CA ASP A 148 -6.42 -2.30 -20.03
C ASP A 148 -7.13 -1.39 -19.03
N GLN A 149 -6.38 -0.59 -18.27
CA GLN A 149 -6.92 0.48 -17.43
C GLN A 149 -7.76 1.48 -18.25
N VAL A 150 -7.34 1.83 -19.47
CA VAL A 150 -8.10 2.70 -20.38
C VAL A 150 -9.42 2.07 -20.79
N LYS A 151 -9.42 0.79 -21.19
CA LYS A 151 -10.65 0.05 -21.53
C LYS A 151 -11.62 -0.03 -20.34
N GLU A 152 -11.09 -0.13 -19.13
CA GLU A 152 -11.89 -0.21 -17.89
C GLU A 152 -12.27 1.17 -17.33
N GLY A 153 -11.83 2.28 -17.92
CA GLY A 153 -12.08 3.63 -17.43
C GLY A 153 -11.35 3.98 -16.13
N LYS A 154 -10.24 3.30 -15.83
CA LYS A 154 -9.45 3.40 -14.59
C LYS A 154 -8.11 4.12 -14.79
N TYR A 155 -8.15 5.27 -15.46
CA TYR A 155 -6.99 6.09 -15.81
C TYR A 155 -7.25 7.57 -15.52
N ILE A 156 -6.19 8.38 -15.56
CA ILE A 156 -6.27 9.83 -15.49
C ILE A 156 -6.14 10.42 -16.90
N ARG A 157 -6.94 11.44 -17.19
CA ARG A 157 -6.88 12.21 -18.43
C ARG A 157 -6.43 13.64 -18.13
N LEU A 158 -5.47 14.14 -18.91
CA LEU A 158 -5.08 15.54 -18.95
C LEU A 158 -5.36 16.12 -20.34
N ASN A 159 -6.09 17.22 -20.39
CA ASN A 159 -6.27 18.00 -21.61
C ASN A 159 -5.04 18.87 -21.88
N SER A 160 -4.96 19.44 -23.08
CA SER A 160 -3.89 20.37 -23.43
C SER A 160 -3.82 21.53 -22.44
N LYS A 161 -2.61 21.77 -21.91
CA LYS A 161 -2.28 22.82 -20.91
C LYS A 161 -2.84 22.59 -19.50
N GLU A 162 -3.47 21.45 -19.23
CA GLU A 162 -3.79 21.07 -17.85
C GLU A 162 -2.56 20.53 -17.12
N SER A 163 -2.55 20.70 -15.80
CA SER A 163 -1.59 20.08 -14.90
C SER A 163 -2.29 19.46 -13.70
N ILE A 164 -1.70 18.39 -13.17
CA ILE A 164 -2.01 17.85 -11.85
C ILE A 164 -0.73 17.97 -11.03
N GLU A 165 -0.85 18.58 -9.86
CA GLU A 165 0.23 18.77 -8.90
C GLU A 165 -0.24 18.26 -7.54
N THR A 166 0.67 17.66 -6.79
CA THR A 166 0.39 17.14 -5.44
C THR A 166 1.66 17.16 -4.61
N GLU A 167 1.50 17.08 -3.29
CA GLU A 167 2.59 17.01 -2.34
C GLU A 167 2.55 15.67 -1.62
N ILE A 168 3.74 15.15 -1.32
CA ILE A 168 3.93 13.97 -0.50
C ILE A 168 4.91 14.31 0.60
N LEU A 169 4.52 14.00 1.83
CA LEU A 169 5.36 14.18 3.00
C LEU A 169 5.80 12.80 3.52
N ALA A 170 7.11 12.61 3.62
CA ALA A 170 7.70 11.44 4.25
C ALA A 170 8.22 11.84 5.64
N ILE A 171 7.82 11.09 6.67
CA ILE A 171 8.10 11.39 8.07
C ILE A 171 8.82 10.21 8.71
N ILE A 172 9.83 10.49 9.54
CA ILE A 172 10.35 9.52 10.51
C ILE A 172 9.88 9.95 11.89
N TYR A 173 9.35 9.00 12.66
CA TYR A 173 8.94 9.21 14.04
C TYR A 173 9.49 8.12 14.94
N THR A 174 9.52 8.38 16.25
CA THR A 174 10.02 7.44 17.26
C THR A 174 9.10 7.33 18.45
N ASN A 175 9.28 6.28 19.26
CA ASN A 175 8.60 6.07 20.55
C ASN A 175 7.08 5.97 20.51
N LEU A 176 6.51 5.61 19.36
CA LEU A 176 5.11 5.24 19.19
C LEU A 176 5.00 3.75 18.86
N LYS A 177 3.89 3.12 19.29
CA LYS A 177 3.54 1.73 18.96
C LYS A 177 2.31 1.62 18.05
N ARG A 178 1.51 2.69 17.99
CA ARG A 178 0.37 2.89 17.10
C ARG A 178 0.31 4.37 16.72
N VAL A 179 -0.07 4.66 15.49
CA VAL A 179 -0.30 6.02 15.00
C VAL A 179 -1.78 6.21 14.75
N ASN A 180 -2.35 7.31 15.24
CA ASN A 180 -3.74 7.67 15.00
C ASN A 180 -3.88 8.86 14.04
N GLU A 181 -2.82 9.65 13.87
CA GLU A 181 -2.82 10.83 13.01
C GLU A 181 -1.41 11.16 12.52
N ILE A 182 -1.33 11.60 11.26
CA ILE A 182 -0.20 12.35 10.71
C ILE A 182 -0.81 13.62 10.14
N ASP A 183 -0.58 14.79 10.74
CA ASP A 183 -1.15 16.04 10.25
C ASP A 183 -0.49 16.54 8.94
N LYS A 184 -0.96 17.66 8.41
CA LYS A 184 -0.46 18.21 7.13
C LYS A 184 0.97 18.75 7.25
N GLU A 185 1.40 19.08 8.45
CA GLU A 185 2.71 19.60 8.78
C GLU A 185 3.71 18.48 9.14
N GLY A 186 3.25 17.22 9.18
CA GLY A 186 4.06 16.04 9.45
C GLY A 186 4.22 15.68 10.92
N LYS A 187 3.41 16.28 11.81
CA LYS A 187 3.35 15.88 13.20
C LYS A 187 2.65 14.52 13.29
N VAL A 188 3.27 13.60 14.02
CA VAL A 188 2.74 12.25 14.23
C VAL A 188 2.22 12.13 15.65
N GLU A 189 0.97 11.74 15.79
CA GLU A 189 0.34 11.45 17.07
C GLU A 189 -0.04 9.97 17.17
N GLY A 190 -0.08 9.46 18.40
CA GLY A 190 -0.34 8.04 18.60
C GLY A 190 -0.10 7.54 20.02
N GLU A 191 -0.19 6.24 20.18
CA GLU A 191 0.03 5.55 21.43
C GLU A 191 1.53 5.35 21.68
N LYS A 192 2.01 5.71 22.87
CA LYS A 192 3.45 5.62 23.22
C LYS A 192 3.91 4.17 23.44
N ALA A 193 5.17 3.89 23.11
CA ALA A 193 5.83 2.58 23.15
C ALA A 193 6.68 2.31 24.39
#